data_AF-A0A9N7V689-F1
#
_entry.id   AF-A0A9N7V689-F1
#
_cell.length_a   1.000
_cell.length_b   1.000
_cell.length_c   1.000
_cell.angle_alpha   90.00
_cell.angle_beta   90.00
_cell.angle_gamma   90.00
#
_symmetry.space_group_name_H-M   'P 1'
#
loop_
_entity.id
_entity.type
_entity.pdbx_description
1 polymer ?
#
loop_
_entity_poly.entity_id
_entity_poly.type
_entity_poly.pdbx_seq_one_letter_code
_entity_poly.pdbx_strand_id
1 'polypeptide(L)'
;MYVTAGHTGHTHWLGLQVILQAKLGEMRKKSVSCVTENFQAFMTDLSFEELDVEEQLQEMVELVFKRALQKPDSAAVFAELCQHLSTVEVQSLSDWSASVSFRSLLVKHCQAEFRKNFEREGIYRKSGSCLEPVRDVRVIDRLREEQLNAKPSGRLLNSIKFIGELFLSKVLEEKAMYCCIRRLLQNGDGPSLESLCELLQLI
;
A
#
# COMPACT_ATOMS: atom_id res chain seq x y z
N MET A 1 -40.12 -31.69 27.03
CA MET A 1 -40.39 -31.20 25.65
C MET A 1 -39.21 -30.34 25.25
N TYR A 2 -38.35 -30.85 24.37
CA TYR A 2 -37.25 -30.08 23.79
C TYR A 2 -37.81 -29.42 22.53
N VAL A 3 -37.71 -28.09 22.43
CA VAL A 3 -37.78 -27.39 21.15
C VAL A 3 -36.55 -26.51 21.06
N THR A 4 -35.73 -26.85 20.08
CA THR A 4 -34.48 -26.22 19.69
C THR A 4 -34.76 -24.88 19.01
N ALA A 5 -34.18 -23.80 19.54
CA ALA A 5 -34.07 -22.52 18.85
C ALA A 5 -32.60 -22.30 18.53
N GLY A 6 -32.23 -22.35 17.25
CA GLY A 6 -30.87 -22.05 16.81
C GLY A 6 -30.58 -22.49 15.39
N HIS A 7 -31.12 -21.80 14.38
CA HIS A 7 -30.70 -22.00 12.99
C HIS A 7 -30.79 -20.74 12.09
N THR A 8 -31.06 -19.55 12.60
CA THR A 8 -31.23 -18.35 11.74
C THR A 8 -29.97 -17.50 11.55
N GLY A 9 -28.87 -17.76 12.28
CA GLY A 9 -27.62 -17.01 12.11
C GLY A 9 -26.81 -17.44 10.89
N HIS A 10 -26.67 -18.75 10.65
CA HIS A 10 -25.67 -19.30 9.72
C HIS A 10 -25.96 -19.05 8.23
N THR A 11 -27.22 -18.88 7.84
CA THR A 11 -27.62 -18.68 6.44
C THR A 11 -27.44 -17.24 5.96
N HIS A 12 -27.48 -16.27 6.88
CA HIS A 12 -27.20 -14.86 6.58
C HIS A 12 -25.71 -14.67 6.25
N TRP A 13 -24.81 -15.29 7.03
CA TRP A 13 -23.36 -15.23 6.83
C TRP A 13 -22.90 -15.83 5.49
N LEU A 14 -23.50 -16.95 5.07
CA LEU A 14 -23.17 -17.58 3.78
C LEU A 14 -23.63 -16.71 2.59
N GLY A 15 -24.77 -16.02 2.71
CA GLY A 15 -25.25 -15.09 1.69
C GLY A 15 -24.33 -13.88 1.52
N LEU A 16 -23.93 -13.26 2.64
CA LEU A 16 -23.00 -12.13 2.66
C LEU A 16 -21.63 -12.52 2.10
N GLN A 17 -21.10 -13.71 2.43
CA GLN A 17 -19.83 -14.20 1.92
C GLN A 17 -19.83 -14.38 0.39
N VAL A 18 -20.95 -14.81 -0.21
CA VAL A 18 -21.08 -15.00 -1.67
C VAL A 18 -21.13 -13.66 -2.40
N ILE A 19 -21.90 -12.69 -1.89
CA ILE A 19 -21.98 -11.33 -2.47
C ILE A 19 -20.61 -10.64 -2.41
N LEU A 20 -19.89 -10.85 -1.31
CA LEU A 20 -18.60 -10.23 -1.08
C LEU A 20 -17.49 -10.86 -1.95
N GLN A 21 -17.46 -12.18 -2.12
CA GLN A 21 -16.59 -12.84 -3.11
C GLN A 21 -16.92 -12.39 -4.54
N ALA A 22 -18.19 -12.09 -4.83
CA ALA A 22 -18.58 -11.53 -6.12
C ALA A 22 -18.01 -10.11 -6.30
N LYS A 23 -18.05 -9.24 -5.29
CA LYS A 23 -17.49 -7.86 -5.33
C LYS A 23 -15.96 -7.84 -5.40
N LEU A 24 -15.27 -8.64 -4.59
CA LEU A 24 -13.82 -8.87 -4.74
C LEU A 24 -13.50 -9.46 -6.12
N GLY A 25 -14.35 -10.37 -6.59
CA GLY A 25 -14.30 -10.92 -7.94
C GLY A 25 -14.48 -9.85 -9.02
N GLU A 26 -15.39 -8.90 -8.85
CA GLU A 26 -15.60 -7.77 -9.76
C GLU A 26 -14.42 -6.80 -9.74
N MET A 27 -13.87 -6.47 -8.57
CA MET A 27 -12.62 -5.70 -8.46
C MET A 27 -11.43 -6.42 -9.13
N ARG A 28 -11.36 -7.75 -8.99
CA ARG A 28 -10.35 -8.57 -9.66
C ARG A 28 -10.58 -8.62 -11.19
N LYS A 29 -11.83 -8.74 -11.65
CA LYS A 29 -12.24 -8.84 -13.07
C LYS A 29 -12.21 -7.50 -13.81
N LYS A 30 -12.62 -6.40 -13.16
CA LYS A 30 -12.57 -5.05 -13.71
C LYS A 30 -11.09 -4.71 -13.94
N SER A 31 -10.79 -4.39 -15.20
CA SER A 31 -9.45 -4.03 -15.60
C SER A 31 -9.06 -2.72 -14.92
N VAL A 32 -7.75 -2.48 -14.79
CA VAL A 32 -7.27 -1.18 -14.29
C VAL A 32 -7.82 -0.02 -15.11
N SER A 33 -7.92 -0.19 -16.44
CA SER A 33 -8.50 0.80 -17.36
C SER A 33 -9.91 1.20 -16.96
N CYS A 34 -10.75 0.23 -16.56
CA CYS A 34 -12.13 0.49 -16.16
C CYS A 34 -12.23 1.36 -14.90
N VAL A 35 -11.34 1.14 -13.93
CA VAL A 35 -11.26 1.95 -12.71
C VAL A 35 -10.83 3.38 -13.01
N THR A 36 -9.92 3.56 -13.97
CA THR A 36 -9.36 4.88 -14.30
C THR A 36 -10.23 5.69 -15.27
N GLU A 37 -10.89 5.03 -16.23
CA GLU A 37 -11.70 5.69 -17.27
C GLU A 37 -13.16 5.94 -16.82
N ASN A 38 -13.70 5.07 -15.96
CA ASN A 38 -15.08 5.14 -15.48
C ASN A 38 -15.15 5.26 -13.95
N PHE A 39 -14.23 6.00 -13.33
CA PHE A 39 -14.06 6.07 -11.89
C PHE A 39 -15.37 6.36 -11.13
N GLN A 40 -16.13 7.39 -11.53
CA GLN A 40 -17.37 7.74 -10.85
C GLN A 40 -18.45 6.66 -10.95
N ALA A 41 -18.60 6.02 -12.12
CA ALA A 41 -19.53 4.91 -12.30
C ALA A 41 -19.07 3.68 -11.48
N PHE A 42 -17.77 3.41 -11.45
CA PHE A 42 -17.17 2.38 -10.63
C PHE A 42 -17.42 2.62 -9.13
N MET A 43 -17.24 3.85 -8.65
CA MET A 43 -17.53 4.22 -7.26
C MET A 43 -19.02 4.10 -6.91
N THR A 44 -19.90 4.43 -7.86
CA THR A 44 -21.36 4.32 -7.67
C THR A 44 -21.83 2.86 -7.64
N ASP A 45 -21.21 2.00 -8.46
CA ASP A 45 -21.48 0.55 -8.47
C ASP A 45 -21.01 -0.14 -7.18
N LEU A 46 -20.00 0.42 -6.51
CA LEU A 46 -19.41 -0.20 -5.32
C LEU A 46 -20.10 0.27 -4.04
N SER A 47 -21.24 -0.33 -3.71
CA SER A 47 -21.76 -0.27 -2.35
C SER A 47 -20.92 -1.17 -1.43
N PHE A 48 -20.13 -0.56 -0.54
CA PHE A 48 -19.23 -1.28 0.39
C PHE A 48 -19.86 -1.58 1.76
N GLU A 49 -21.17 -1.36 1.91
CA GLU A 49 -21.95 -1.54 3.15
C GLU A 49 -21.93 -2.97 3.74
N GLU A 50 -21.28 -3.94 3.09
CA GLU A 50 -21.30 -5.36 3.46
C GLU A 50 -19.91 -5.96 3.71
N LEU A 51 -18.84 -5.15 3.71
CA LEU A 51 -17.51 -5.64 4.10
C LEU A 51 -17.53 -5.96 5.60
N ASP A 52 -17.46 -7.25 5.97
CA ASP A 52 -17.56 -7.69 7.39
C ASP A 52 -16.30 -8.42 7.91
N VAL A 53 -15.28 -8.67 7.06
CA VAL A 53 -14.10 -9.48 7.44
C VAL A 53 -12.78 -8.73 7.20
N GLU A 54 -11.93 -8.69 8.22
CA GLU A 54 -10.60 -8.04 8.17
C GLU A 54 -9.72 -8.54 7.02
N GLU A 55 -9.65 -9.86 6.76
CA GLU A 55 -8.85 -10.43 5.67
C GLU A 55 -9.23 -9.88 4.29
N GLN A 56 -10.53 -9.61 4.08
CA GLN A 56 -11.03 -9.11 2.80
C GLN A 56 -10.69 -7.63 2.63
N LEU A 57 -10.78 -6.87 3.72
CA LEU A 57 -10.34 -5.48 3.76
C LEU A 57 -8.84 -5.36 3.50
N GLN A 58 -8.05 -6.30 4.05
CA GLN A 58 -6.61 -6.42 3.76
C GLN A 58 -6.36 -6.75 2.29
N GLU A 59 -7.05 -7.74 1.72
CA GLU A 59 -6.88 -8.10 0.30
C GLU A 59 -7.22 -6.91 -0.62
N MET A 60 -8.25 -6.14 -0.27
CA MET A 60 -8.63 -4.95 -1.01
C MET A 60 -7.52 -3.88 -0.98
N VAL A 61 -6.92 -3.64 0.19
CA VAL A 61 -5.76 -2.74 0.32
C VAL A 61 -4.62 -3.20 -0.60
N GLU A 62 -4.27 -4.48 -0.56
CA GLU A 62 -3.19 -5.03 -1.39
C GLU A 62 -3.48 -4.90 -2.88
N LEU A 63 -4.73 -5.16 -3.29
CA LEU A 63 -5.16 -5.06 -4.67
C LEU A 63 -5.06 -3.62 -5.18
N VAL A 64 -5.64 -2.66 -4.45
CA VAL A 64 -5.61 -1.23 -4.83
C VAL A 64 -4.17 -0.75 -4.93
N PHE A 65 -3.33 -1.06 -3.93
CA PHE A 65 -1.92 -0.68 -3.93
C PHE A 65 -1.19 -1.27 -5.13
N LYS A 66 -1.37 -2.57 -5.40
CA LYS A 66 -0.77 -3.25 -6.55
C LYS A 66 -1.20 -2.62 -7.88
N ARG A 67 -2.49 -2.29 -8.05
CA ARG A 67 -2.98 -1.65 -9.28
C ARG A 67 -2.39 -0.24 -9.46
N ALA A 68 -2.28 0.54 -8.39
CA ALA A 68 -1.63 1.84 -8.43
C ALA A 68 -0.17 1.76 -8.89
N LEU A 69 0.58 0.74 -8.43
CA LEU A 69 1.97 0.55 -8.89
C LEU A 69 2.07 0.13 -10.37
N GLN A 70 1.05 -0.54 -10.91
CA GLN A 70 1.02 -0.95 -12.32
C GLN A 70 0.67 0.20 -13.27
N LYS A 71 -0.01 1.23 -12.77
CA LYS A 71 -0.43 2.42 -13.54
C LYS A 71 -0.13 3.70 -12.76
N PRO A 72 1.15 4.10 -12.67
CA PRO A 72 1.56 5.27 -11.90
C PRO A 72 0.90 6.56 -12.39
N ASP A 73 0.59 6.69 -13.68
CA ASP A 73 -0.11 7.85 -14.25
C ASP A 73 -1.54 8.03 -13.70
N SER A 74 -2.10 6.99 -13.10
CA SER A 74 -3.43 6.99 -12.49
C SER A 74 -3.38 6.87 -10.97
N ALA A 75 -2.21 7.06 -10.35
CA ALA A 75 -2.02 6.94 -8.92
C ALA A 75 -2.95 7.88 -8.12
N ALA A 76 -3.22 9.09 -8.63
CA ALA A 76 -4.18 10.03 -8.05
C ALA A 76 -5.60 9.45 -7.95
N VAL A 77 -6.09 8.77 -8.99
CA VAL A 77 -7.42 8.13 -9.01
C VAL A 77 -7.50 7.00 -7.98
N PHE A 78 -6.43 6.22 -7.83
CA PHE A 78 -6.36 5.20 -6.78
C PHE A 78 -6.26 5.79 -5.37
N ALA A 79 -5.67 6.98 -5.22
CA ALA A 79 -5.63 7.66 -3.93
C ALA A 79 -6.99 8.24 -3.55
N GLU A 80 -7.75 8.76 -4.53
CA GLU A 80 -9.14 9.15 -4.36
C GLU A 80 -10.02 7.95 -3.98
N LEU A 81 -9.81 6.78 -4.61
CA LEU A 81 -10.47 5.53 -4.18
C LEU A 81 -10.18 5.22 -2.71
N CYS A 82 -8.91 5.27 -2.30
CA CYS A 82 -8.50 5.04 -0.92
C CYS A 82 -9.13 6.04 0.06
N GLN A 83 -9.34 7.28 -0.37
CA GLN A 83 -10.03 8.29 0.44
C GLN A 83 -11.48 7.89 0.71
N HIS A 84 -12.22 7.51 -0.33
CA HIS A 84 -13.60 7.06 -0.19
C HIS A 84 -13.72 5.78 0.66
N LEU A 85 -12.75 4.87 0.53
CA LEU A 85 -12.70 3.64 1.31
C LEU A 85 -12.27 3.85 2.77
N SER A 86 -11.70 5.02 3.13
CA SER A 86 -11.03 5.22 4.42
C SER A 86 -11.94 5.02 5.63
N THR A 87 -13.26 5.24 5.49
CA THR A 87 -14.26 5.09 6.55
C THR A 87 -14.81 3.67 6.66
N VAL A 88 -14.51 2.78 5.70
CA VAL A 88 -14.93 1.38 5.77
C VAL A 88 -14.17 0.72 6.92
N GLU A 89 -14.91 0.13 7.85
CA GLU A 89 -14.38 -0.58 9.00
C GLU A 89 -15.09 -1.91 9.21
N VAL A 90 -14.34 -2.88 9.70
CA VAL A 90 -14.81 -4.24 9.94
C VAL A 90 -14.37 -4.70 11.33
N GLN A 91 -15.01 -5.74 11.86
CA GLN A 91 -14.59 -6.33 13.13
C GLN A 91 -13.15 -6.86 13.03
N SER A 92 -12.30 -6.53 14.01
CA SER A 92 -10.95 -7.09 14.03
C SER A 92 -10.98 -8.59 14.36
N LEU A 93 -10.14 -9.37 13.66
CA LEU A 93 -9.93 -10.79 13.94
C LEU A 93 -9.13 -11.02 15.22
N SER A 94 -8.31 -10.04 15.61
CA SER A 94 -7.44 -10.11 16.79
C SER A 94 -8.13 -9.65 18.07
N ASP A 95 -9.12 -8.78 17.95
CA ASP A 95 -9.86 -8.20 19.06
C ASP A 95 -11.34 -8.01 18.67
N TRP A 96 -12.20 -8.86 19.23
CA TRP A 96 -13.65 -8.83 19.02
C TRP A 96 -14.34 -7.60 19.62
N SER A 97 -13.63 -6.75 20.35
CA SER A 97 -14.13 -5.48 20.87
C SER A 97 -13.70 -4.26 20.04
N ALA A 98 -12.81 -4.45 19.06
CA ALA A 98 -12.25 -3.37 18.25
C ALA A 98 -12.58 -3.53 16.76
N SER A 99 -12.85 -2.41 16.09
CA SER A 99 -12.91 -2.37 14.63
C SER A 99 -11.53 -2.05 14.03
N VAL A 100 -11.35 -2.44 12.77
CA VAL A 100 -10.20 -2.08 11.96
C VAL A 100 -10.68 -1.42 10.68
N SER A 101 -10.16 -0.23 10.39
CA SER A 101 -10.56 0.53 9.20
C SER A 101 -9.62 0.29 8.02
N PHE A 102 -10.13 0.51 6.81
CA PHE A 102 -9.35 0.45 5.58
C PHE A 102 -8.13 1.37 5.64
N ARG A 103 -8.33 2.60 6.15
CA ARG A 103 -7.25 3.57 6.35
C ARG A 103 -6.14 3.00 7.25
N SER A 104 -6.51 2.37 8.36
CA SER A 104 -5.53 1.81 9.30
C SER A 104 -4.73 0.66 8.67
N LEU A 105 -5.37 -0.19 7.86
CA LEU A 105 -4.72 -1.27 7.13
C LEU A 105 -3.83 -0.75 6.01
N LEU A 106 -4.30 0.27 5.26
CA LEU A 106 -3.53 0.90 4.20
C LEU A 106 -2.25 1.55 4.73
N VAL A 107 -2.33 2.26 5.87
CA VAL A 107 -1.14 2.84 6.52
C VAL A 107 -0.14 1.74 6.90
N LYS A 108 -0.60 0.65 7.53
CA LYS A 108 0.25 -0.51 7.86
C LYS A 108 0.87 -1.13 6.61
N HIS A 109 0.09 -1.28 5.53
CA HIS A 109 0.56 -1.82 4.26
C HIS A 109 1.63 -0.93 3.61
N CYS A 110 1.41 0.38 3.57
CA CYS A 110 2.38 1.34 3.04
C CYS A 110 3.72 1.28 3.80
N GLN A 111 3.67 1.21 5.13
CA GLN A 111 4.88 1.06 5.96
C GLN A 111 5.62 -0.26 5.68
N ALA A 112 4.88 -1.35 5.45
CA ALA A 112 5.46 -2.64 5.12
C ALA A 112 6.08 -2.65 3.71
N GLU A 113 5.38 -2.16 2.70
CA GLU A 113 5.88 -2.07 1.32
C GLU A 113 7.09 -1.15 1.22
N PHE A 114 7.08 -0.02 1.94
CA PHE A 114 8.21 0.88 1.99
C PHE A 114 9.47 0.17 2.51
N ARG A 115 9.36 -0.54 3.64
CA ARG A 115 10.46 -1.36 4.20
C ARG A 115 10.97 -2.41 3.21
N LYS A 116 10.06 -3.19 2.63
CA LYS A 116 10.38 -4.24 1.65
C LYS A 116 11.07 -3.70 0.40
N ASN A 117 10.67 -2.52 -0.08
CA ASN A 117 11.29 -1.91 -1.25
C ASN A 117 12.75 -1.55 -0.95
N PHE A 118 13.07 -0.97 0.22
CA PHE A 118 14.48 -0.72 0.59
C PHE A 118 15.29 -2.01 0.79
N GLU A 119 14.67 -3.09 1.27
CA GLU A 119 15.34 -4.41 1.35
C GLU A 119 15.69 -4.94 -0.05
N ARG A 120 14.75 -4.82 -1.01
CA ARG A 120 14.93 -5.29 -2.40
C ARG A 120 15.96 -4.50 -3.18
N GLU A 121 16.01 -3.19 -2.99
CA GLU A 121 17.04 -2.35 -3.63
C GLU A 121 18.44 -2.59 -3.03
N GLY A 122 18.58 -3.42 -1.99
CA GLY A 122 19.86 -3.61 -1.29
C GLY A 122 20.30 -2.36 -0.52
N ILE A 123 19.39 -1.40 -0.32
CA ILE A 123 19.63 -0.11 0.36
C ILE A 123 19.71 -0.28 1.88
N TYR A 124 19.26 -1.44 2.42
CA TYR A 124 19.76 -1.86 3.73
C TYR A 124 21.25 -2.11 3.61
N ARG A 125 22.02 -1.08 3.99
CA ARG A 125 23.44 -1.12 4.29
C ARG A 125 23.80 -2.55 4.66
N LYS A 126 24.55 -3.24 3.79
CA LYS A 126 25.33 -4.42 4.16
C LYS A 126 26.26 -4.03 5.29
N SER A 127 25.71 -3.88 6.49
CA SER A 127 26.45 -3.84 7.72
C SER A 127 26.72 -5.31 8.04
N GLY A 128 27.73 -5.88 7.38
CA GLY A 128 28.28 -7.17 7.76
C GLY A 128 28.21 -8.30 6.72
N SER A 129 28.65 -8.08 5.48
CA SER A 129 29.29 -9.20 4.76
C SER A 129 30.80 -9.08 4.90
N CYS A 130 31.40 -10.04 5.59
CA CYS A 130 32.82 -10.29 5.69
C CYS A 130 33.50 -10.20 4.31
N LEU A 131 34.12 -9.06 4.02
CA LEU A 131 35.26 -8.95 3.14
C LEU A 131 36.20 -7.98 3.84
N GLU A 132 37.49 -8.30 3.84
CA GLU A 132 38.54 -7.53 4.50
C GLU A 132 38.35 -6.02 4.36
N PRO A 133 38.76 -5.20 5.35
CA PRO A 133 38.67 -3.74 5.23
C PRO A 133 39.39 -3.31 3.95
N VAL A 134 38.64 -2.94 2.93
CA VAL A 134 39.15 -2.38 1.68
C VAL A 134 39.78 -1.04 2.08
N ARG A 135 41.11 -1.01 2.18
CA ARG A 135 41.91 0.16 2.58
C ARG A 135 42.29 1.06 1.41
N ASP A 136 41.86 0.71 0.19
CA ASP A 136 42.12 1.53 -0.99
C ASP A 136 41.01 2.59 -1.14
N VAL A 137 41.40 3.84 -0.87
CA VAL A 137 40.55 5.03 -1.01
C VAL A 137 39.89 5.10 -2.39
N ARG A 138 40.59 4.67 -3.46
CA ARG A 138 40.05 4.70 -4.82
C ARG A 138 38.90 3.73 -5.03
N VAL A 139 38.92 2.58 -4.35
CA VAL A 139 37.84 1.60 -4.42
C VAL A 139 36.64 2.11 -3.62
N ILE A 140 36.89 2.74 -2.46
CA ILE A 140 35.82 3.38 -1.66
C ILE A 140 35.14 4.50 -2.46
N ASP A 141 35.90 5.36 -3.14
CA ASP A 141 35.36 6.46 -3.93
C ASP A 141 34.54 5.96 -5.12
N ARG A 142 35.03 4.95 -5.85
CA ARG A 142 34.27 4.32 -6.96
C ARG A 142 32.97 3.71 -6.47
N LEU A 143 32.99 2.97 -5.37
CA LEU A 143 31.78 2.37 -4.81
C LEU A 143 30.77 3.44 -4.34
N ARG A 144 31.24 4.56 -3.80
CA ARG A 144 30.37 5.70 -3.45
C ARG A 144 29.76 6.33 -4.69
N GLU A 145 30.55 6.54 -5.73
CA GLU A 145 30.08 7.09 -7.00
C GLU A 145 29.03 6.18 -7.65
N GLU A 146 29.24 4.87 -7.67
CA GLU A 146 28.27 3.89 -8.16
C GLU A 146 26.94 3.93 -7.38
N GLN A 147 27.00 4.07 -6.06
CA GLN A 147 25.80 4.19 -5.21
C GLN A 147 25.03 5.50 -5.46
N LEU A 148 25.75 6.60 -5.72
CA LEU A 148 25.13 7.89 -6.02
C LEU A 148 24.55 7.96 -7.44
N ASN A 149 25.14 7.24 -8.39
CA ASN A 149 24.70 7.19 -9.78
C ASN A 149 23.66 6.09 -10.06
N ALA A 150 23.37 5.23 -9.08
CA ALA A 150 22.32 4.23 -9.19
C ALA A 150 20.94 4.88 -9.30
N LYS A 151 20.05 4.24 -10.07
CA LYS A 151 18.66 4.69 -10.25
C LYS A 151 17.70 3.83 -9.43
N PRO A 152 16.60 4.39 -8.93
CA PRO A 152 15.60 3.60 -8.22
C PRO A 152 14.91 2.63 -9.16
N SER A 153 14.59 1.43 -8.66
CA SER A 153 13.70 0.56 -9.42
C SER A 153 12.34 1.23 -9.65
N GLY A 154 11.72 0.90 -10.78
CA GLY A 154 10.39 1.42 -11.10
C GLY A 154 9.35 1.09 -10.02
N ARG A 155 9.51 -0.01 -9.27
CA ARG A 155 8.62 -0.34 -8.17
C ARG A 155 8.81 0.58 -6.96
N LEU A 156 10.06 0.87 -6.56
CA LEU A 156 10.34 1.82 -5.48
C LEU A 156 9.76 3.19 -5.84
N LEU A 157 10.06 3.67 -7.05
CA LEU A 157 9.61 4.97 -7.53
C LEU A 157 8.08 5.07 -7.56
N ASN A 158 7.39 4.09 -8.16
CA ASN A 158 5.93 4.07 -8.22
C ASN A 158 5.30 3.97 -6.82
N SER A 159 5.94 3.26 -5.88
CA SER A 159 5.46 3.18 -4.49
C SER A 159 5.55 4.53 -3.80
N ILE A 160 6.64 5.26 -4.01
CA ILE A 160 6.84 6.60 -3.43
C ILE A 160 5.87 7.60 -4.03
N LYS A 161 5.68 7.59 -5.35
CA LYS A 161 4.67 8.41 -6.03
C LYS A 161 3.28 8.15 -5.46
N PHE A 162 2.88 6.89 -5.33
CA PHE A 162 1.57 6.56 -4.78
C PHE A 162 1.41 6.97 -3.31
N ILE A 163 2.47 6.85 -2.49
CA ILE A 163 2.46 7.37 -1.11
C ILE A 163 2.26 8.90 -1.10
N GLY A 164 2.87 9.63 -2.05
CA GLY A 164 2.64 11.07 -2.24
C GLY A 164 1.18 11.38 -2.56
N GLU A 165 0.58 10.67 -3.50
CA GLU A 165 -0.84 10.82 -3.85
C GLU A 165 -1.78 10.55 -2.66
N LEU A 166 -1.49 9.52 -1.87
CA LEU A 166 -2.25 9.20 -0.66
C LEU A 166 -2.16 10.30 0.40
N PHE A 167 -1.04 11.01 0.46
CA PHE A 167 -0.88 12.17 1.35
C PHE A 167 -1.65 13.39 0.84
N LEU A 168 -1.60 13.67 -0.46
CA LEU A 168 -2.39 14.74 -1.09
C LEU A 168 -3.90 14.50 -0.90
N SER A 169 -4.34 13.25 -1.02
CA SER A 169 -5.73 12.82 -0.80
C SER A 169 -6.14 12.74 0.68
N LYS A 170 -5.28 13.18 1.61
CA LYS A 170 -5.50 13.18 3.07
C LYS A 170 -5.74 11.80 3.69
N VAL A 171 -5.37 10.73 2.99
CA VAL A 171 -5.44 9.35 3.49
C VAL A 171 -4.28 9.06 4.44
N LEU A 172 -3.09 9.55 4.09
CA LEU A 172 -1.92 9.51 4.97
C LEU A 172 -1.79 10.81 5.76
N GLU A 173 -1.38 10.69 7.02
CA GLU A 173 -1.10 11.82 7.89
C GLU A 173 0.35 12.29 7.77
N GLU A 174 0.61 13.52 8.23
CA GLU A 174 1.94 14.13 8.24
C GLU A 174 2.99 13.23 8.85
N LYS A 175 2.66 12.51 9.93
CA LYS A 175 3.59 11.57 10.58
C LYS A 175 4.06 10.45 9.64
N ALA A 176 3.18 9.91 8.80
CA ALA A 176 3.53 8.87 7.84
C ALA A 176 4.44 9.44 6.73
N MET A 177 4.12 10.64 6.24
CA MET A 177 4.93 11.33 5.23
C MET A 177 6.32 11.72 5.77
N TYR A 178 6.39 12.27 6.98
CA TYR A 178 7.65 12.59 7.65
C TYR A 178 8.54 11.34 7.79
N CYS A 179 7.97 10.20 8.18
CA CYS A 179 8.71 8.94 8.24
C CYS A 179 9.27 8.51 6.88
N CYS A 180 8.50 8.70 5.79
CA CYS A 180 8.93 8.43 4.41
C CYS A 180 10.15 9.30 4.03
N ILE A 181 10.01 10.63 4.16
CA ILE A 181 11.06 11.60 3.83
C ILE A 181 12.33 11.36 4.66
N ARG A 182 12.17 11.20 5.98
CA ARG A 182 13.30 10.93 6.88
C ARG A 182 14.06 9.67 6.47
N ARG A 183 13.36 8.60 6.07
CA ARG A 183 14.01 7.36 5.67
C ARG A 183 14.81 7.51 4.38
N LEU A 184 14.26 8.21 3.38
CA LEU A 184 14.97 8.50 2.11
C LEU A 184 16.26 9.28 2.38
N LEU A 185 16.18 10.32 3.22
CA LEU A 185 17.35 11.10 3.65
C LEU A 185 18.38 10.28 4.42
N GLN A 186 17.94 9.35 5.28
CA GLN A 186 18.85 8.52 6.09
C GLN A 186 19.65 7.52 5.26
N ASN A 187 19.11 7.05 4.14
CA ASN A 187 19.83 6.14 3.26
C ASN A 187 20.87 6.92 2.42
N GLY A 188 20.46 8.03 1.82
CA GLY A 188 21.35 8.97 1.14
C GLY A 188 22.04 8.44 -0.13
N ASP A 189 21.59 7.29 -0.65
CA ASP A 189 21.99 6.76 -1.95
C ASP A 189 21.24 7.45 -3.11
N GLY A 190 21.76 7.32 -4.33
CA GLY A 190 21.16 7.88 -5.55
C GLY A 190 19.67 7.55 -5.70
N PRO A 191 19.27 6.26 -5.63
CA PRO A 191 17.88 5.84 -5.69
C PRO A 191 16.97 6.53 -4.66
N SER A 192 17.41 6.60 -3.40
CA SER A 192 16.66 7.26 -2.33
C SER A 192 16.52 8.76 -2.56
N LEU A 193 17.59 9.44 -3.01
CA LEU A 193 17.58 10.88 -3.25
C LEU A 193 16.75 11.25 -4.50
N GLU A 194 16.87 10.48 -5.58
CA GLU A 194 16.04 10.67 -6.79
C GLU A 194 14.56 10.47 -6.47
N SER A 195 14.22 9.42 -5.72
CA SER A 195 12.84 9.18 -5.30
C SER A 195 12.32 10.27 -4.34
N LEU A 196 13.18 10.84 -3.49
CA LEU A 196 12.83 11.99 -2.65
C LEU A 196 12.54 13.23 -3.49
N CYS A 197 13.36 13.53 -4.51
CA CYS A 197 13.12 14.64 -5.41
C CYS A 197 11.76 14.51 -6.12
N GLU A 198 11.46 13.32 -6.64
CA GLU A 198 10.18 13.03 -7.29
C GLU A 198 9.00 13.17 -6.33
N LEU A 199 9.15 12.71 -5.07
CA LEU A 199 8.15 12.90 -4.04
C LEU A 199 7.90 14.38 -3.73
N LEU A 200 8.98 15.17 -3.54
CA LEU A 200 8.89 16.59 -3.22
C LEU A 200 8.37 17.45 -4.37
N GLN A 201 8.54 17.00 -5.62
CA GLN A 201 7.92 17.66 -6.78
C GLN A 201 6.41 17.40 -6.85
N LEU A 202 5.97 16.26 -6.31
CA LEU A 202 4.56 15.88 -6.30
C LEU A 202 3.76 16.59 -5.19
N ILE A 203 4.34 16.73 -3.98
CA ILE A 203 3.62 17.19 -2.77
C ILE A 203 3.71 18.69 -2.47
#